data_AF-G7WQ14-F1
#
_entry.id   AF-G7WQ14-F1
#
_cell.length_a   1.000
_cell.length_b   1.000
_cell.length_c   1.000
_cell.angle_alpha   90.00
_cell.angle_beta   90.00
_cell.angle_gamma   90.00
#
_symmetry.space_group_name_H-M   'P 1'
#
loop_
_entity.id
_entity.type
_entity.pdbx_description
1 polymer ?
#
loop_
_entity_poly.entity_id
_entity_poly.type
_entity_poly.pdbx_seq_one_letter_code
_entity_poly.pdbx_strand_id
1 'polypeptide(L)' 'MGVKAIYENKVLKPLEKLDLKDGEVVDIEIRRDAVDRLGGLVKISRRDWLDEVVESPELEPI' A
#
# COMPACT_ATOMS: atom_id res chain seq x y z
N MET A 1 -0.30 -15.66 10.14
CA MET A 1 1.10 -15.29 10.42
C MET A 1 1.80 -15.18 9.08
N GLY A 2 2.33 -14.03 8.70
CA GLY A 2 2.96 -13.82 7.39
C GLY A 2 4.47 -13.73 7.53
N VAL A 3 5.22 -14.33 6.61
CA VAL A 3 6.68 -14.23 6.58
C VAL A 3 7.08 -13.06 5.71
N LYS A 4 8.04 -12.26 6.17
CA LYS A 4 8.61 -11.18 5.36
C LYS A 4 9.66 -11.75 4.40
N ALA A 5 9.68 -11.22 3.19
CA ALA A 5 10.66 -11.56 2.18
C ALA A 5 11.23 -10.28 1.54
N ILE A 6 12.49 -10.33 1.15
CA ILE A 6 13.14 -9.29 0.34
C ILE A 6 13.12 -9.71 -1.12
N TYR A 7 12.76 -8.77 -2.01
CA TYR A 7 12.81 -8.99 -3.44
C TYR A 7 14.12 -8.44 -4.01
N GLU A 8 15.03 -9.33 -4.42
CA GLU A 8 16.33 -8.97 -4.98
C GLU A 8 16.65 -9.87 -6.17
N ASN A 9 17.30 -9.31 -7.20
CA ASN A 9 17.70 -10.07 -8.39
C ASN A 9 16.55 -10.88 -9.02
N LYS A 10 15.34 -10.32 -8.95
CA LYS A 10 14.09 -10.93 -9.44
C LYS A 10 13.62 -12.18 -8.67
N VAL A 11 14.11 -12.38 -7.45
CA VAL A 11 13.77 -13.52 -6.58
C VAL A 11 13.25 -13.03 -5.23
N LEU A 12 12.17 -13.63 -4.72
CA LEU A 12 11.70 -13.43 -3.34
C LEU A 12 12.51 -14.32 -2.39
N LYS A 13 13.18 -13.70 -1.42
CA LYS A 13 13.97 -14.41 -0.40
C LYS A 13 13.35 -14.17 0.98
N PRO A 14 12.86 -15.20 1.68
CA PRO A 14 12.33 -15.02 3.03
C PRO A 14 13.43 -14.57 3.99
N LEU A 15 13.08 -13.72 4.95
CA LEU A 15 14.01 -13.22 5.98
C LEU A 15 14.26 -14.23 7.11
N GLU A 16 13.46 -15.29 7.15
CA GLU A 16 13.52 -16.39 8.11
C GLU A 16 13.40 -17.73 7.37
N LYS A 17 13.77 -18.82 8.05
CA LYS A 17 13.68 -20.16 7.47
C LYS A 17 12.22 -20.60 7.37
N LEU A 18 11.81 -21.02 6.17
CA LEU A 18 10.51 -21.64 5.94
C LEU A 18 10.62 -23.16 6.12
N ASP A 19 9.70 -23.77 6.84
CA ASP A 19 9.62 -25.23 7.03
C ASP A 19 8.67 -25.85 5.99
N LEU A 20 8.91 -25.53 4.71
CA LEU A 20 8.14 -26.05 3.58
C LEU A 20 8.78 -27.33 3.05
N LYS A 21 7.97 -28.21 2.44
CA LYS A 21 8.49 -29.40 1.76
C LYS A 21 9.05 -29.03 0.39
N ASP A 22 9.99 -29.84 -0.09
CA ASP A 22 10.52 -29.69 -1.44
C ASP A 22 9.39 -29.84 -2.48
N GLY A 23 9.26 -28.83 -3.35
CA GLY A 23 8.22 -28.76 -4.37
C GLY A 23 6.85 -28.27 -3.88
N GLU A 24 6.73 -27.82 -2.63
CA GLU A 24 5.50 -27.25 -2.09
C GLU A 24 5.17 -25.91 -2.79
N VAL A 25 3.95 -25.79 -3.32
CA VAL A 25 3.45 -24.58 -3.97
C VAL A 25 2.74 -23.72 -2.94
N VAL A 26 3.08 -22.44 -2.89
CA VAL A 26 2.49 -21.47 -1.96
C VAL A 26 1.94 -20.27 -2.71
N ASP A 27 0.86 -19.70 -2.19
CA ASP A 27 0.33 -18.43 -2.66
C ASP A 27 1.07 -17.26 -2.00
N ILE A 28 1.35 -16.22 -2.78
CA ILE A 28 2.06 -15.02 -2.31
C ILE A 28 1.09 -13.84 -2.34
N GLU A 29 0.87 -13.25 -1.17
CA GLU A 29 0.13 -12.00 -1.01
C GLU A 29 1.11 -10.83 -0.84
N ILE A 30 1.07 -9.86 -1.75
CA ILE A 30 1.87 -8.63 -1.62
C ILE A 30 1.01 -7.57 -0.95
N ARG A 31 1.29 -7.31 0.33
CA ARG A 31 0.70 -6.19 1.07
C ARG A 31 1.48 -4.92 0.74
N ARG A 32 0.89 -4.08 -0.09
CA ARG A 32 1.34 -2.70 -0.25
C ARG A 32 0.52 -1.88 0.75
N ASP A 33 1.16 -1.35 1.79
CA ASP A 33 0.50 -0.38 2.64
C ASP A 33 0.02 0.76 1.73
N ALA A 34 -1.28 1.05 1.74
CA ALA A 34 -1.92 1.99 0.83
C ALA A 34 -1.57 3.47 1.16
N VAL A 35 -0.47 3.73 1.87
CA VAL A 35 -0.17 5.03 2.45
C VAL A 35 1.08 5.62 1.80
N ASP A 36 0.95 5.90 0.50
CA ASP A 36 1.69 7.03 -0.09
C ASP A 36 0.72 8.14 -0.54
N ARG A 37 -0.56 7.84 -0.83
CA ARG A 37 -1.60 8.83 -1.12
C ARG A 37 -2.99 8.32 -0.73
N LEU A 38 -3.61 8.95 0.28
CA LEU A 38 -5.03 8.81 0.56
C LEU A 38 -5.81 9.73 -0.40
N GLY A 39 -6.23 9.20 -1.55
CA GLY A 39 -7.03 9.93 -2.53
C GLY A 39 -8.43 9.33 -2.67
N GLY A 40 -9.47 10.15 -2.59
CA GLY A 40 -10.86 9.74 -2.76
C GLY A 40 -11.70 10.82 -3.44
N LEU A 41 -12.74 10.42 -4.17
CA LEU A 41 -13.71 11.35 -4.76
C LEU A 41 -14.77 11.69 -3.71
N VAL A 42 -14.79 12.93 -3.23
CA VAL A 42 -15.83 13.44 -2.34
C VAL A 42 -16.81 14.30 -3.16
N LYS A 43 -18.09 13.93 -3.14
CA LYS A 43 -19.14 14.75 -3.74
C LYS A 43 -19.48 15.90 -2.80
N ILE A 44 -18.98 17.09 -3.12
CA ILE A 44 -19.23 18.30 -2.33
C ILE A 44 -20.51 18.98 -2.85
N SER A 45 -21.48 19.17 -1.97
CA SER A 45 -22.77 19.82 -2.29
C SER A 45 -22.81 21.32 -2.02
N ARG A 46 -21.80 21.87 -1.32
CA ARG A 46 -21.68 23.29 -0.96
C ARG A 46 -20.29 23.81 -1.30
N ARG A 47 -20.24 24.82 -2.17
CA ARG A 47 -18.99 25.32 -2.77
C ARG A 47 -18.07 25.98 -1.76
N ASP A 48 -18.62 26.64 -0.75
CA ASP A 48 -17.88 27.39 0.27
C ASP A 48 -16.92 26.51 1.11
N TRP A 49 -17.21 25.21 1.19
CA TRP A 49 -16.35 24.25 1.90
C TRP A 49 -15.15 23.79 1.06
N LEU A 50 -15.20 23.99 -0.27
CA LEU A 50 -14.12 23.61 -1.17
C LEU A 50 -12.88 24.49 -0.92
N ASP A 51 -13.09 25.78 -0.71
CA ASP A 51 -12.01 26.76 -0.57
C ASP A 51 -11.19 26.51 0.71
N GLU A 52 -11.86 26.19 1.82
CA GLU A 52 -11.20 25.84 3.11
C GLU A 52 -10.38 24.54 3.02
N VAL A 53 -10.86 23.56 2.24
CA VAL A 53 -10.18 22.27 2.07
C VAL A 53 -8.97 22.40 1.15
N VAL A 54 -9.03 23.21 0.09
CA VAL A 54 -7.92 23.41 -0.86
C VAL A 54 -6.79 24.27 -0.26
N GLU A 55 -7.10 25.17 0.67
CA GLU A 55 -6.09 26.01 1.34
C GLU A 55 -5.35 25.31 2.48
N SER A 56 -5.75 24.08 2.82
CA SER A 56 -5.07 23.30 3.85
C SER A 56 -3.69 22.83 3.36
N PRO A 57 -2.57 23.17 4.04
CA PRO A 57 -1.21 22.87 3.59
C PRO A 57 -0.86 21.38 3.54
N GLU A 58 -1.76 20.52 4.03
CA GLU A 58 -1.65 19.06 3.97
C GLU A 58 -2.21 18.48 2.66
N LEU A 59 -2.86 19.29 1.82
CA LEU A 59 -3.50 18.86 0.58
C LEU A 59 -2.95 19.68 -0.60
N GLU A 60 -2.00 19.12 -1.34
CA GLU A 60 -1.54 19.71 -2.60
C GLU A 60 -2.44 19.27 -3.78
N PRO A 61 -2.88 20.19 -4.66
CA PRO A 61 -3.55 19.84 -5.90
C PRO A 61 -2.61 19.02 -6.81
N ILE A 62 -3.10 17.90 -7.34
CA ILE A 62 -2.36 17.05 -8.31
C ILE A 62 -2.60 17.53 -9.75
#